data_AF-A0A661ZG73-F1
#
_entry.id   AF-A0A661ZG73-F1
#
_cell.length_a   1.000
_cell.length_b   1.000
_cell.length_c   1.000
_cell.angle_alpha   90.00
_cell.angle_beta   90.00
_cell.angle_gamma   90.00
#
_symmetry.space_group_name_H-M   'P 1'
#
loop_
_entity.id
_entity.type
_entity.pdbx_description
1 polymer ?
#
loop_
_entity_poly.entity_id
_entity_poly.type
_entity_poly.pdbx_seq_one_letter_code
_entity_poly.pdbx_strand_id
1 'polypeptide(L)' 'MEIIGEAVKNLSLELKNNHSVVSWREIAGFRDKLIHHYFGIDYELVWEVIQNEIPDLLTNVTKILQAENI' A
#
# COMPACT_ATOMS: atom_id res chain seq x y z
N MET A 1 4.30 -5.84 -5.46
CA MET A 1 3.09 -5.00 -5.31
C MET A 1 1.81 -5.81 -5.18
N GLU A 2 1.60 -6.84 -6.01
CA GLU A 2 0.39 -7.69 -5.94
C GLU A 2 0.15 -8.32 -4.57
N ILE A 3 1.19 -8.89 -3.94
CA ILE A 3 1.11 -9.49 -2.60
C ILE A 3 0.71 -8.45 -1.54
N ILE A 4 1.27 -7.25 -1.60
CA ILE A 4 0.99 -6.17 -0.64
C ILE A 4 -0.46 -5.71 -0.79
N GLY A 5 -0.93 -5.47 -2.02
CA GLY A 5 -2.32 -5.08 -2.27
C GLY A 5 -3.32 -6.15 -1.82
N GLU A 6 -3.01 -7.43 -2.03
CA GLU A 6 -3.87 -8.53 -1.60
C GLU A 6 -3.88 -8.69 -0.08
N ALA A 7 -2.74 -8.53 0.59
CA ALA A 7 -2.67 -8.52 2.05
C ALA A 7 -3.54 -7.39 2.64
N VAL A 8 -3.48 -6.18 2.06
CA VAL A 8 -4.29 -5.04 2.51
C VAL A 8 -5.79 -5.29 2.34
N LYS A 9 -6.23 -5.99 1.30
CA LYS A 9 -7.65 -6.35 1.14
C LYS A 9 -8.16 -7.21 2.30
N ASN A 10 -7.31 -8.10 2.83
CA ASN A 10 -7.65 -9.01 3.92
C ASN A 10 -7.59 -8.37 5.32
N LEU A 11 -7.10 -7.13 5.46
CA LEU A 11 -7.15 -6.41 6.73
C LEU A 11 -8.60 -6.06 7.11
N SER A 12 -8.91 -6.14 8.41
CA SER A 12 -10.25 -5.82 8.94
C SER A 12 -10.61 -4.35 8.69
N LEU A 13 -11.92 -4.08 8.56
CA LEU A 13 -12.41 -2.72 8.39
C LEU A 13 -12.11 -1.86 9.62
N GLU A 14 -12.19 -2.45 10.82
CA GLU A 14 -11.84 -1.80 12.08
C GLU A 14 -10.40 -1.29 12.08
N LEU A 15 -9.43 -2.16 11.72
CA LEU A 15 -8.02 -1.77 11.65
C LEU A 15 -7.81 -0.64 10.63
N LYS A 16 -8.44 -0.74 9.45
CA LYS A 16 -8.35 0.29 8.41
C LYS A 16 -8.90 1.64 8.87
N ASN A 17 -10.01 1.62 9.61
CA ASN A 17 -10.65 2.83 10.12
C ASN A 17 -9.84 3.46 11.25
N ASN A 18 -9.29 2.65 12.16
CA ASN A 18 -8.46 3.13 13.27
C ASN A 18 -7.13 3.71 12.78
N HIS A 19 -6.63 3.24 11.63
CA HIS A 19 -5.37 3.69 11.02
C HIS A 19 -5.58 4.35 9.65
N SER A 20 -6.48 5.33 9.59
CA SER A 20 -6.84 6.06 8.36
C SER A 20 -5.74 6.97 7.79
N VAL A 21 -4.64 7.15 8.53
CA VAL A 21 -3.43 7.84 8.04
C VAL A 21 -2.80 7.12 6.85
N VAL A 22 -3.06 5.82 6.70
CA VAL A 22 -2.62 5.01 5.56
C VAL A 22 -3.72 4.93 4.51
N SER A 23 -3.39 5.25 3.26
CA SER A 23 -4.30 5.13 2.11
C SER A 23 -4.52 3.67 1.70
N TRP A 24 -5.20 2.88 2.52
CA TRP A 24 -5.44 1.44 2.27
C TRP A 24 -6.05 1.14 0.91
N ARG A 25 -6.95 2.01 0.43
CA ARG A 25 -7.61 1.85 -0.86
C ARG A 25 -6.63 1.98 -2.03
N GLU A 26 -5.69 2.93 -1.93
CA GLU A 26 -4.67 3.15 -2.97
C GLU A 26 -3.70 1.96 -3.01
N ILE A 27 -3.31 1.44 -1.85
CA ILE A 27 -2.44 0.26 -1.75
C ILE A 27 -3.13 -1.01 -2.28
N ALA A 28 -4.44 -1.17 -2.03
CA ALA A 28 -5.21 -2.29 -2.60
C ALA A 28 -5.34 -2.18 -4.13
N GLY A 29 -5.44 -0.95 -4.65
CA GLY A 29 -5.54 -0.64 -6.08
C GLY A 29 -4.19 -0.48 -6.79
N PHE A 30 -3.08 -0.87 -6.15
CA PHE A 30 -1.75 -0.58 -6.65
C PHE A 30 -1.47 -1.20 -8.02
N ARG A 31 -1.99 -2.42 -8.24
CA ARG A 31 -1.93 -3.08 -9.55
C ARG A 31 -2.61 -2.23 -10.62
N ASP A 32 -3.78 -1.67 -10.32
CA ASP A 32 -4.57 -0.89 -11.26
C ASP A 32 -3.81 0.39 -11.64
N LYS A 33 -3.15 1.06 -10.67
CA LYS A 33 -2.30 2.23 -10.91
C LYS A 33 -1.14 1.93 -11.88
N LEU A 34 -0.53 0.75 -11.79
CA LEU A 34 0.59 0.35 -12.65
C LEU A 34 0.20 -0.08 -14.07
N ILE A 35 -1.02 -0.57 -14.27
CA ILE A 35 -1.47 -1.11 -15.57
C ILE A 35 -2.35 -0.13 -16.37
N HIS A 36 -2.88 0.92 -15.75
CA HIS A 36 -3.82 1.84 -16.39
C HIS A 36 -3.20 2.75 -17.47
N HIS A 37 -1.87 2.80 -17.58
CA HIS A 37 -1.19 3.40 -18.72
C HIS A 37 -1.13 2.36 -19.85
N TYR A 38 -2.24 2.24 -20.56
CA TYR A 38 -2.35 1.47 -21.81
C TYR A 38 -1.07 1.65 -22.64
N PHE A 39 -0.40 0.53 -22.94
CA PHE A 39 0.87 0.34 -23.68
C PHE A 39 2.16 0.02 -22.90
N GLY A 40 2.14 -0.17 -21.58
CA GLY A 40 3.31 -0.75 -20.89
C GLY A 40 3.32 -0.59 -19.38
N ILE A 41 4.31 -1.20 -18.73
CA ILE A 41 4.63 -0.88 -17.33
C ILE A 41 5.30 0.49 -17.34
N ASP A 42 4.73 1.45 -16.62
CA ASP A 42 5.39 2.73 -16.35
C ASP A 42 6.50 2.49 -15.32
N TYR A 43 7.73 2.31 -15.79
CA TYR A 43 8.89 2.01 -14.94
C TYR A 43 9.29 3.21 -14.05
N GLU A 44 9.01 4.44 -14.46
CA GLU A 44 9.26 5.63 -13.64
C GLU A 44 8.33 5.63 -12.44
N LEU A 45 7.04 5.35 -12.67
CA LEU A 45 6.07 5.18 -11.60
C LEU A 45 6.42 4.02 -10.67
N VAL A 46 6.83 2.86 -11.23
CA VAL A 46 7.29 1.73 -10.42
C VAL A 46 8.49 2.13 -9.54
N TRP A 47 9.44 2.87 -10.10
CA TRP A 47 10.62 3.32 -9.38
C TRP A 47 10.26 4.30 -8.26
N GLU A 48 9.43 5.30 -8.54
CA GLU A 48 8.95 6.28 -7.54
C GLU A 48 8.31 5.57 -6.35
N VAL A 49 7.49 4.58 -6.63
CA VAL A 49 6.76 3.82 -5.62
C VAL A 49 7.70 2.99 -4.75
N ILE A 50 8.69 2.35 -5.36
CA ILE A 50 9.68 1.56 -4.62
C ILE A 50 10.51 2.47 -3.72
N GLN A 51 10.86 3.67 -4.19
CA GLN A 51 11.73 4.60 -3.45
C GLN A 51 10.98 5.40 -2.38
N ASN A 52 9.72 5.74 -2.59
CA ASN A 52 8.97 6.66 -1.73
C ASN A 52 7.80 5.98 -1.01
N GLU A 53 6.86 5.40 -1.77
CA GLU A 53 5.61 4.88 -1.20
C GLU A 53 5.83 3.63 -0.32
N ILE A 54 6.74 2.73 -0.71
CA ILE A 54 7.01 1.49 0.04
C ILE A 54 7.69 1.76 1.40
N PRO A 55 8.75 2.59 1.50
CA PRO A 55 9.34 2.94 2.79
C PRO A 55 8.37 3.65 3.74
N ASP A 56 7.52 4.53 3.21
CA ASP A 56 6.49 5.21 3.99
C ASP A 56 5.45 4.22 4.52
N LEU A 57 5.01 3.27 3.68
CA LEU A 57 4.12 2.20 4.09
C LEU A 57 4.75 1.33 5.18
N LEU A 58 6.02 0.95 5.03
CA LEU A 58 6.73 0.17 6.03
C LEU A 58 6.77 0.89 7.38
N THR A 59 7.10 2.18 7.36
CA THR A 59 7.14 3.03 8.57
C THR A 59 5.78 3.06 9.27
N ASN A 60 4.70 3.23 8.51
CA ASN A 60 3.35 3.24 9.07
C ASN A 60 2.93 1.88 9.62
N VAL A 61 3.21 0.79 8.90
CA VAL A 61 2.92 -0.57 9.38
C VAL A 61 3.68 -0.87 10.67
N THR A 62 4.96 -0.49 10.77
CA THR A 62 5.72 -0.66 12.02
C THR A 62 5.09 0.08 13.20
N LYS A 63 4.61 1.32 12.98
CA LYS A 63 3.90 2.08 14.02
C LYS A 63 2.58 1.42 14.42
N ILE A 64 1.85 0.86 13.45
CA ILE A 64 0.59 0.13 13.71
C ILE A 64 0.86 -1.11 14.56
N LEU A 65 1.87 -1.92 14.21
CA LEU A 65 2.25 -3.10 14.99
C LEU A 65 2.59 -2.73 16.44
N GLN A 66 3.34 -1.64 16.64
CA GLN A 66 3.65 -1.12 17.98
C GLN A 66 2.40 -0.65 18.74
N ALA A 67 1.46 0.02 18.06
CA ALA A 67 0.24 0.54 18.67
C ALA A 67 -0.75 -0.58 19.05
N GLU A 68 -0.82 -1.63 18.24
CA GLU A 68 -1.70 -2.79 18.45
C GLU A 68 -1.08 -3.87 19.35
N ASN A 69 0.17 -3.69 19.80
CA ASN A 69 0.97 -4.70 20.53
C ASN A 69 1.07 -6.05 19.78
N ILE A 70 1.29 -6.00 18.46
CA ILE A 70 1.48 -7.17 17.58
C ILE A 70 2.97 -7.37 17.28
#